data_AF-A0A169NNG4-F1
#
_entry.id   AF-A0A169NNG4-F1
#
_cell.length_a   1.000
_cell.length_b   1.000
_cell.length_c   1.000
_cell.angle_alpha   90.00
_cell.angle_beta   90.00
_cell.angle_gamma   90.00
#
_symmetry.space_group_name_H-M   'P 1'
#
loop_
_entity.id
_entity.type
_entity.pdbx_description
1 polymer ?
#
loop_
_entity_poly.entity_id
_entity_poly.type
_entity_poly.pdbx_seq_one_letter_code
_entity_poly.pdbx_strand_id
1 'polypeptide(L)'
;MEAIPVLDWREPQHYDRVRDRPCCLCGRPTPMRSHDGEPAHKVCAEQWNHAHPDEPRLYTPSHPGHAQHDVGTVRFHNDGPTTPTLWRPAVAVLPKAQTDGGDHGISLFAA
;
A
#
# COMPACT_ATOMS: atom_id res chain seq x y z
N MET A 1 4.77 13.94 1.31
CA MET A 1 3.84 13.16 0.49
C MET A 1 4.55 11.87 0.18
N GLU A 2 3.95 10.75 0.56
CA GLU A 2 4.65 9.48 0.70
C GLU A 2 4.53 8.68 -0.59
N ALA A 3 5.68 8.38 -1.17
CA ALA A 3 5.80 7.48 -2.31
C ALA A 3 5.68 6.04 -1.79
N ILE A 4 4.55 5.38 -2.07
CA ILE A 4 4.40 3.96 -1.80
C ILE A 4 4.73 3.20 -3.08
N PRO A 5 5.80 2.37 -3.08
CA PRO A 5 6.04 1.44 -4.15
C PRO A 5 4.89 0.41 -4.19
N VAL A 6 4.25 0.26 -5.35
CA VAL A 6 3.21 -0.76 -5.56
C VAL A 6 3.78 -1.92 -6.36
N LEU A 7 3.17 -3.09 -6.19
CA LEU A 7 3.64 -4.28 -6.88
C LEU A 7 3.15 -4.27 -8.34
N ASP A 8 4.02 -4.35 -9.33
CA ASP A 8 3.67 -4.52 -10.74
C ASP A 8 3.79 -5.99 -11.15
N TRP A 9 2.69 -6.72 -10.97
CA TRP A 9 2.56 -8.13 -11.36
C TRP A 9 1.69 -8.29 -12.62
N ARG A 10 1.80 -7.35 -13.55
CA ARG A 10 1.04 -7.36 -14.81
C ARG A 10 1.53 -8.41 -15.81
N GLU A 11 2.79 -8.83 -15.68
CA GLU A 11 3.40 -9.79 -16.58
C GLU A 11 2.73 -11.17 -16.48
N PRO A 12 2.57 -11.91 -17.60
CA PRO A 12 1.85 -13.19 -17.62
C PRO A 12 2.39 -14.24 -16.65
N GLN A 13 3.66 -14.17 -16.26
CA GLN A 13 4.28 -15.10 -15.31
C GLN A 13 3.62 -15.07 -13.92
N HIS A 14 3.01 -13.94 -13.55
CA HIS A 14 2.27 -13.81 -12.30
C HIS A 14 0.84 -14.37 -12.38
N TYR A 15 0.42 -14.98 -13.49
CA TYR A 15 -0.96 -15.43 -13.66
C TYR A 15 -1.04 -16.89 -14.13
N ASP A 16 -1.54 -17.76 -13.25
CA ASP A 16 -1.92 -19.13 -13.60
C ASP A 16 -3.32 -19.11 -14.22
N ARG A 17 -3.37 -19.22 -15.55
CA ARG A 17 -4.63 -19.18 -16.31
C ARG A 17 -5.51 -20.43 -16.14
N VAL A 18 -4.98 -21.48 -15.51
CA VAL A 18 -5.63 -22.79 -15.45
C VAL A 18 -6.15 -23.08 -14.06
N ARG A 19 -5.46 -22.62 -13.01
CA ARG A 19 -5.79 -22.99 -11.62
C ARG A 19 -5.72 -21.82 -10.67
N ASP A 20 -6.85 -21.55 -10.02
CA ASP A 20 -6.84 -20.78 -8.79
C ASP A 20 -6.26 -21.62 -7.65
N ARG A 21 -5.47 -20.98 -6.80
CA ARG A 21 -4.96 -21.56 -5.54
C ARG A 21 -5.34 -20.64 -4.37
N PRO A 22 -5.46 -21.16 -3.14
CA PRO A 22 -5.69 -20.32 -1.97
C PRO A 22 -4.55 -19.31 -1.81
N CYS A 23 -4.89 -18.03 -1.74
CA CYS A 23 -3.94 -16.97 -1.39
C CYS A 23 -3.29 -17.29 -0.04
N CYS A 24 -1.97 -17.27 0.03
CA CYS A 24 -1.20 -17.60 1.24
C CYS A 24 -1.44 -16.63 2.40
N LEU A 25 -2.00 -15.44 2.13
CA LEU A 25 -2.26 -14.40 3.12
C LEU A 25 -3.72 -14.37 3.61
N CYS A 26 -4.69 -14.63 2.72
CA CYS A 26 -6.12 -14.51 3.06
C CYS A 26 -6.94 -15.78 2.83
N GLY A 27 -6.34 -16.84 2.28
CA GLY A 27 -6.96 -18.13 2.00
C GLY A 27 -7.95 -18.16 0.83
N ARG A 28 -8.35 -17.00 0.27
CA ARG A 28 -9.30 -16.94 -0.85
C ARG A 28 -8.65 -17.35 -2.17
N PRO A 29 -9.40 -17.94 -3.12
CA PRO A 29 -8.86 -18.33 -4.42
C PRO A 29 -8.22 -17.14 -5.17
N THR A 30 -7.06 -17.40 -5.80
CA THR A 30 -6.37 -16.45 -6.67
C THR A 30 -5.68 -17.15 -7.85
N PRO A 31 -5.78 -16.58 -9.06
CA PRO A 31 -4.95 -16.99 -10.19
C PRO A 31 -3.54 -16.39 -10.09
N MET A 32 -3.33 -15.39 -9.24
CA MET A 32 -2.07 -14.65 -9.17
C MET A 32 -0.96 -15.41 -8.44
N ARG A 33 0.29 -15.12 -8.81
CA ARG A 33 1.51 -15.68 -8.26
C ARG A 33 2.52 -14.57 -7.95
N SER A 34 3.22 -14.67 -6.82
CA SER A 34 4.41 -13.85 -6.55
C SER A 34 5.55 -14.20 -7.50
N HIS A 35 6.66 -13.48 -7.42
CA HIS A 35 7.91 -13.80 -8.14
C HIS A 35 8.31 -15.28 -7.98
N ASP A 36 8.29 -15.78 -6.73
CA ASP A 36 8.64 -17.17 -6.39
C ASP A 36 7.52 -18.19 -6.65
N GLY A 37 6.41 -17.76 -7.26
CA GLY A 37 5.29 -18.64 -7.57
C GLY A 37 4.31 -18.87 -6.41
N GLU A 38 4.44 -18.13 -5.30
CA GLU A 38 3.50 -18.25 -4.16
C GLU A 38 2.12 -17.69 -4.56
N PRO A 39 1.00 -18.39 -4.32
CA PRO A 39 -0.31 -17.85 -4.62
C PRO A 39 -0.63 -16.67 -3.70
N ALA A 40 -0.77 -15.47 -4.26
CA ALA A 40 -1.10 -14.27 -3.49
C ALA A 40 -1.92 -13.31 -4.33
N HIS A 41 -2.96 -12.70 -3.76
CA HIS A 41 -3.54 -11.50 -4.37
C HIS A 41 -2.50 -10.39 -4.27
N LYS A 42 -2.30 -9.62 -5.35
CA LYS A 42 -1.42 -8.45 -5.35
C LYS A 42 -1.68 -7.51 -4.17
N VAL A 43 -2.95 -7.19 -3.91
CA VAL A 43 -3.32 -6.30 -2.79
C VAL A 43 -2.97 -6.89 -1.42
N CYS A 44 -3.08 -8.20 -1.24
CA CYS A 44 -2.67 -8.84 0.00
C CYS A 44 -1.16 -8.75 0.19
N ALA A 45 -0.39 -8.99 -0.87
CA ALA A 45 1.07 -8.87 -0.85
C ALA A 45 1.53 -7.42 -0.56
N GLU A 46 0.88 -6.41 -1.15
CA GLU A 46 1.14 -4.99 -0.85
C GLU A 46 0.83 -4.65 0.62
N GLN A 47 -0.29 -5.14 1.16
CA GLN A 47 -0.63 -4.97 2.57
C GLN A 47 0.38 -5.64 3.49
N TRP A 48 0.87 -6.83 3.12
CA TRP A 48 1.91 -7.53 3.87
C TRP A 48 3.21 -6.72 3.88
N ASN A 49 3.67 -6.23 2.73
CA ASN A 49 4.86 -5.36 2.63
C ASN A 49 4.76 -4.09 3.49
N HIS A 50 3.57 -3.50 3.57
CA HIS A 50 3.32 -2.33 4.43
C HIS A 50 3.31 -2.69 5.92
N ALA A 51 2.76 -3.84 6.28
CA ALA A 51 2.67 -4.30 7.67
C ALA A 51 4.00 -4.87 8.23
N HIS A 52 4.98 -5.15 7.37
CA HIS A 52 6.26 -5.75 7.74
C HIS A 52 7.43 -4.86 7.27
N PRO A 53 7.61 -3.66 7.86
CA PRO A 53 8.66 -2.72 7.44
C PRO A 53 10.08 -3.23 7.73
N ASP A 54 10.24 -4.14 8.69
CA ASP A 54 11.54 -4.68 9.11
C ASP A 54 12.00 -5.91 8.31
N GLU A 55 11.17 -6.42 7.39
CA GLU A 55 11.52 -7.55 6.53
C GLU A 55 12.58 -7.12 5.50
N PRO A 56 13.52 -8.02 5.13
CA PRO A 56 14.53 -7.72 4.12
C PRO A 56 13.91 -7.20 2.84
N ARG A 57 14.39 -6.04 2.39
CA ARG A 57 13.89 -5.33 1.21
C ARG A 57 14.84 -5.45 0.04
N LEU A 58 14.27 -5.56 -1.15
CA LEU A 58 14.99 -5.52 -2.40
C LEU A 58 14.87 -4.11 -2.99
N TYR A 59 15.93 -3.69 -3.66
CA TYR A 59 16.01 -2.38 -4.29
C TYR A 59 16.57 -2.53 -5.70
N THR A 60 16.16 -1.64 -6.60
CA THR A 60 16.75 -1.59 -7.94
C THR A 60 18.27 -1.32 -7.87
N PRO A 61 19.07 -1.86 -8.80
CA PRO A 61 20.46 -1.46 -8.91
C PRO A 61 20.55 0.04 -9.28
N SER A 62 21.56 0.73 -8.76
CA SER A 62 21.80 2.12 -9.12
C SER A 62 22.19 2.24 -10.60
N HIS A 63 21.54 3.13 -11.35
CA HIS A 63 21.85 3.42 -12.75
C HIS A 63 21.94 4.94 -12.98
N PRO A 64 22.84 5.46 -13.83
CA PRO A 64 22.91 6.90 -14.12
C PRO A 64 21.55 7.45 -14.55
N GLY A 65 21.10 8.52 -13.89
CA GLY A 65 19.80 9.16 -14.17
C GLY A 65 18.60 8.51 -13.47
N HIS A 66 18.79 7.43 -12.71
CA HIS A 66 17.73 6.77 -11.95
C HIS A 66 18.15 6.52 -10.51
N ALA A 67 17.40 7.08 -9.57
CA ALA A 67 17.62 6.77 -8.16
C ALA A 67 17.30 5.30 -7.89
N GLN A 68 17.97 4.74 -6.89
CA GLN A 68 17.59 3.44 -6.35
C GLN A 68 16.20 3.56 -5.74
N HIS A 69 15.33 2.58 -6.03
CA HIS A 69 13.98 2.53 -5.51
C HIS A 69 13.71 1.16 -4.89
N ASP A 70 12.89 1.17 -3.85
CA ASP A 70 12.40 -0.03 -3.17
C ASP A 70 11.44 -0.79 -4.08
N VAL A 71 11.72 -2.07 -4.31
CA VAL A 71 10.90 -2.94 -5.16
C VAL A 71 9.97 -3.86 -4.36
N GLY A 72 10.03 -3.81 -3.02
CA GLY A 72 9.29 -4.68 -2.12
C GLY A 72 10.19 -5.50 -1.19
N THR A 73 9.58 -6.45 -0.51
CA THR A 73 10.32 -7.40 0.35
C THR A 73 10.85 -8.56 -0.47
N VAL A 74 11.80 -9.33 0.08
CA VAL A 74 12.30 -10.55 -0.57
C VAL A 74 11.15 -11.49 -0.94
N ARG A 75 10.13 -11.62 -0.10
CA ARG A 75 8.97 -12.48 -0.36
C ARG A 75 8.02 -11.93 -1.44
N PHE A 76 7.77 -10.62 -1.43
CA PHE A 76 6.86 -9.98 -2.36
C PHE A 76 7.49 -8.71 -2.94
N HIS A 77 7.97 -8.80 -4.18
CA HIS A 77 8.64 -7.72 -4.89
C HIS A 77 8.24 -7.65 -6.36
N ASN A 78 8.74 -6.62 -7.05
CA ASN A 78 8.65 -6.44 -8.50
C ASN A 78 9.76 -7.13 -9.24
N ASP A 79 9.41 -7.71 -10.39
CA ASP A 79 10.33 -8.47 -11.24
C ASP A 79 11.07 -7.56 -12.25
N GLY A 80 10.51 -6.38 -12.51
CA GLY A 80 11.00 -5.44 -13.52
C GLY A 80 12.06 -4.46 -12.99
N PRO A 81 12.85 -3.86 -13.90
CA PRO A 81 13.86 -2.84 -13.55
C PRO A 81 13.23 -1.53 -13.04
N THR A 82 11.91 -1.38 -13.16
CA THR A 82 11.15 -0.20 -12.74
C THR A 82 10.08 -0.58 -11.74
N THR A 83 9.99 0.17 -10.65
CA THR A 83 8.87 0.06 -9.69
C THR A 83 7.93 1.25 -9.85
N PRO A 84 6.66 1.04 -10.26
CA PRO A 84 5.69 2.12 -10.24
C PRO A 84 5.48 2.57 -8.79
N THR A 85 5.52 3.89 -8.60
CA THR A 85 5.28 4.52 -7.30
C THR A 85 3.91 5.17 -7.32
N LEU A 86 3.06 4.85 -6.35
CA LEU A 86 1.85 5.61 -6.09
C LEU A 86 2.15 6.69 -5.05
N TRP A 87 1.71 7.89 -5.34
CA TRP A 87 1.87 9.03 -4.47
C TRP A 87 0.62 9.18 -3.62
N ARG A 88 0.72 8.89 -2.32
CA ARG A 88 -0.40 9.13 -1.40
C ARG A 88 -0.41 10.60 -1.03
N PRO A 89 -1.44 11.39 -1.41
CA PRO A 89 -1.62 12.70 -0.82
C PRO A 89 -1.71 12.56 0.69
N ALA A 90 -1.03 13.46 1.41
CA ALA A 90 -1.20 13.53 2.85
C ALA A 90 -2.69 13.73 3.10
N VAL A 91 -3.33 12.81 3.84
CA VAL A 91 -4.69 13.00 4.30
C VAL A 91 -4.70 14.31 5.07
N ALA A 92 -5.38 15.33 4.55
CA ALA A 92 -5.70 16.50 5.35
C ALA A 92 -6.53 15.98 6.52
N VAL A 93 -5.97 16.01 7.72
CA VAL A 93 -6.74 15.79 8.94
C VAL A 93 -7.80 16.88 8.96
N LEU A 94 -9.06 16.51 8.70
CA LEU A 94 -10.18 17.40 8.88
C LEU A 94 -10.16 17.86 10.34
N PRO A 95 -10.13 19.18 10.63
CA PRO A 95 -10.23 19.66 11.99
C PRO A 95 -11.53 19.13 12.59
N LYS A 96 -11.44 18.60 13.82
CA LYS A 96 -12.63 18.19 14.57
C LYS A 96 -13.53 19.42 14.72
N ALA A 97 -14.79 19.29 14.33
CA ALA A 97 -15.77 20.36 14.48
C ALA A 97 -15.82 20.79 15.95
N GLN A 98 -15.43 22.04 16.21
CA GLN A 98 -15.58 22.67 17.51
C GLN A 98 -17.07 22.91 17.73
N THR A 99 -17.68 22.17 18.66
CA THR A 99 -19.02 22.50 19.14
C THR A 99 -18.86 23.65 20.15
N ASP A 100 -18.99 24.88 19.67
CA ASP A 100 -19.09 26.04 20.54
C ASP A 100 -20.46 25.99 21.24
N GLY A 101 -20.47 25.38 22.43
CA GLY A 101 -21.57 25.50 23.39
C GLY A 101 -21.54 26.89 24.02
N GLY A 102 -22.10 27.87 23.32
CA GLY A 102 -22.36 29.20 23.84
C GLY A 102 -23.72 29.26 24.55
N ASP A 103 -23.69 29.07 25.86
CA ASP A 103 -24.82 29.27 26.79
C ASP A 103 -25.17 30.78 26.84
N HIS A 104 -26.23 31.19 26.14
CA HIS A 104 -26.77 32.55 26.25
C HIS A 104 -27.74 32.62 27.43
N GLY A 105 -27.18 32.79 28.63
CA GLY A 105 -27.89 33.22 29.81
C GLY A 105 -28.49 34.63 29.60
N ILE A 106 -29.81 34.69 29.57
CA ILE A 106 -30.60 35.92 29.48
C ILE A 106 -30.52 36.63 30.85
N SER A 107 -29.77 37.74 30.95
CA SER A 107 -29.80 38.58 32.14
C SER A 107 -30.79 39.72 31.93
N LEU A 108 -31.98 39.61 32.54
CA LEU A 108 -32.89 40.74 32.75
C LEU A 108 -32.19 41.79 33.64
N PHE A 109 -32.15 43.03 33.19
CA PHE A 109 -32.00 44.18 34.09
C PHE A 109 -33.22 45.09 33.97
N ALA A 110 -33.85 45.29 35.13
CA ALA A 110 -34.90 46.25 35.37
C ALA A 110 -34.30 47.65 35.58
N ALA A 111 -34.95 48.67 35.04
CA ALA A 111 -35.03 50.03 35.59
C ALA A 111 -36.23 50.75 34.95
#